data_AF-A0A956VXR9-F1
#
_entry.id   AF-A0A956VXR9-F1
#
_cell.length_a   1.000
_cell.length_b   1.000
_cell.length_c   1.000
_cell.angle_alpha   90.00
_cell.angle_beta   90.00
_cell.angle_gamma   90.00
#
_symmetry.space_group_name_H-M   'P 1'
#
loop_
_entity.id
_entity.type
_entity.pdbx_description
1 polymer ?
#
loop_
_entity_poly.entity_id
_entity_poly.type
_entity_poly.pdbx_seq_one_letter_code
_entity_poly.pdbx_strand_id
1 'polypeptide(L)'
;MVADTSIANYEIKVNGRALSDALEAQLNLVRVEESIALPSQFSMRFYDPGFTLLDDEFIAVGSEVEIAFGWGNSKTTVMRGEVTGVQAEASRLGGFEVEVFGLDKMHRTMRGTKSRTFQNQSDADVARKIASDAGLTPDIDATGGPHTLLFQVGETDHQFLRKRARRIGFDFWVSDGKLHFKQSNSASPKTATWGENLFRFKARMSAAGQVNKVTVRGWDDATQKAIVGNGTANPLEPTTATFYTDALADAKTKFGSVDATITADSITDQSDAEKVAKAYRQRMSTSGLVVRGEVDGDPSLGAGSKLSIAGLGSRLSGTYILNSVEHVLGTGQPYVTRFVTSGPEPVRLSDLIAGAVDASGQVRSGLELTVGVVTNNNDPDKA
;
A
#
# COMPACT_ATOMS: atom_id res chain seq x y z
N MET A 1 18.08 -22.56 -29.33
CA MET A 1 17.90 -21.10 -29.38
C MET A 1 18.01 -20.60 -27.95
N VAL A 2 19.09 -19.90 -27.63
CA VAL A 2 19.19 -19.17 -26.37
C VAL A 2 18.17 -18.03 -26.50
N ALA A 3 17.15 -18.02 -25.65
CA ALA A 3 16.19 -16.93 -25.63
C ALA A 3 16.98 -15.62 -25.43
N ASP A 4 16.71 -14.62 -26.26
CA ASP A 4 17.35 -13.32 -26.15
C ASP A 4 16.78 -12.61 -24.90
N THR A 5 17.33 -12.96 -23.74
CA THR A 5 16.93 -12.43 -22.42
C THR A 5 17.47 -11.02 -22.17
N SER A 6 18.10 -10.39 -23.17
CA SER A 6 18.77 -9.09 -23.03
C SER A 6 17.90 -7.89 -23.43
N ILE A 7 16.79 -8.14 -24.13
CA ILE A 7 15.90 -7.09 -24.62
C ILE A 7 14.70 -6.98 -23.68
N ALA A 8 14.58 -5.83 -23.01
CA ALA A 8 13.39 -5.52 -22.24
C ALA A 8 12.19 -5.33 -23.18
N ASN A 9 11.03 -5.83 -22.77
CA ASN A 9 9.81 -5.76 -23.55
C ASN A 9 8.59 -5.58 -22.65
N TYR A 10 7.48 -5.11 -23.22
CA TYR A 10 6.20 -5.00 -22.56
C TYR A 10 5.10 -5.72 -23.36
N GLU A 11 3.94 -5.89 -22.75
CA GLU A 11 2.70 -6.21 -23.43
C GLU A 11 1.59 -5.38 -22.80
N ILE A 12 0.86 -4.64 -23.62
CA ILE A 12 -0.29 -3.87 -23.19
C ILE A 12 -1.52 -4.41 -23.92
N LYS A 13 -2.55 -4.72 -23.14
CA LYS A 13 -3.87 -5.08 -23.66
C LYS A 13 -4.89 -4.09 -23.15
N VAL A 14 -5.77 -3.62 -24.02
CA VAL A 14 -6.94 -2.83 -23.64
C VAL A 14 -8.20 -3.56 -24.07
N ASN A 15 -9.12 -3.76 -23.12
CA ASN A 15 -10.31 -4.60 -23.28
C ASN A 15 -9.97 -6.00 -23.85
N GLY A 16 -8.86 -6.57 -23.38
CA GLY A 16 -8.34 -7.87 -23.81
C GLY A 16 -7.66 -7.90 -25.17
N ARG A 17 -7.58 -6.78 -25.91
CA ARG A 17 -6.93 -6.67 -27.22
C ARG A 17 -5.57 -6.02 -27.10
N ALA A 18 -4.54 -6.59 -27.72
CA ALA A 18 -3.22 -5.97 -27.78
C ALA A 18 -3.27 -4.63 -28.52
N LEU A 19 -2.32 -3.73 -28.21
CA LEU A 19 -2.08 -2.54 -29.02
C LEU A 19 -1.84 -2.95 -30.49
N SER A 20 -2.29 -2.11 -31.43
CA SER A 20 -1.92 -2.28 -32.84
C SER A 20 -0.47 -1.85 -33.04
N ASP A 21 0.23 -2.43 -34.02
CA ASP A 21 1.61 -2.07 -34.35
C ASP A 21 1.78 -0.55 -34.58
N ALA A 22 0.76 0.10 -35.16
CA ALA A 22 0.76 1.54 -35.39
C ALA A 22 0.72 2.36 -34.08
N LEU A 23 -0.09 1.92 -33.11
CA LEU A 23 -0.23 2.57 -31.80
C LEU A 23 0.98 2.28 -30.92
N GLU A 24 1.52 1.06 -30.99
CA GLU A 24 2.73 0.66 -30.28
C GLU A 24 3.95 1.45 -30.77
N ALA A 25 4.05 1.73 -32.08
CA ALA A 25 5.09 2.59 -32.64
C ALA A 25 5.03 4.05 -32.16
N GLN A 26 3.88 4.50 -31.65
CA GLN A 26 3.69 5.84 -31.08
C GLN A 26 3.95 5.88 -29.57
N LEU A 27 4.05 4.73 -28.89
CA LEU A 27 4.21 4.66 -27.45
C LEU A 27 5.64 5.01 -27.03
N ASN A 28 5.80 6.13 -26.34
CA ASN A 28 7.10 6.65 -25.89
C ASN A 28 7.46 6.17 -24.48
N LEU A 29 6.47 5.97 -23.61
CA LEU A 29 6.68 5.67 -22.20
C LEU A 29 5.52 4.84 -21.65
N VAL A 30 5.86 3.76 -20.95
CA VAL A 30 4.96 3.01 -20.10
C VAL A 30 5.50 3.07 -18.68
N ARG A 31 4.64 3.48 -17.75
CA ARG A 31 4.96 3.54 -16.33
C ARG A 31 3.82 2.89 -15.54
N VAL A 32 4.19 2.06 -14.58
CA VAL A 32 3.27 1.44 -13.62
C VAL A 32 3.84 1.64 -12.22
N GLU A 33 3.04 2.16 -11.30
CA GLU A 33 3.41 2.29 -9.89
C GLU A 33 2.41 1.51 -9.03
N GLU A 34 2.89 0.45 -8.39
CA GLU A 34 2.19 -0.33 -7.38
C GLU A 34 2.43 0.28 -6.00
N SER A 35 1.40 0.30 -5.14
CA SER A 35 1.50 0.92 -3.80
C SER A 35 0.72 0.16 -2.74
N ILE A 36 1.26 0.12 -1.52
CA ILE A 36 0.49 -0.28 -0.34
C ILE A 36 -0.51 0.83 0.01
N ALA A 37 -1.75 0.43 0.30
CA ALA A 37 -2.84 1.27 0.78
C ALA A 37 -3.27 2.41 -0.16
N LEU A 38 -2.73 2.51 -1.37
CA LEU A 38 -3.18 3.40 -2.44
C LEU A 38 -3.46 2.57 -3.70
N PRO A 39 -4.40 3.00 -4.57
CA PRO A 39 -4.56 2.37 -5.87
C PRO A 39 -3.24 2.42 -6.64
N SER A 40 -2.86 1.32 -7.25
CA SER A 40 -1.79 1.30 -8.23
C SER A 40 -2.20 2.17 -9.42
N GLN A 41 -1.23 2.81 -10.05
CA GLN A 41 -1.46 3.71 -11.18
C GLN A 41 -0.63 3.28 -12.41
N PHE A 42 -1.16 3.55 -13.59
CA PHE A 42 -0.39 3.46 -14.83
C PHE A 42 -0.48 4.75 -15.63
N SER A 43 0.53 5.00 -16.46
CA SER A 43 0.51 6.02 -17.49
C SER A 43 1.21 5.51 -18.75
N MET A 44 0.58 5.74 -19.90
CA MET A 44 1.10 5.44 -21.23
C MET A 44 1.16 6.74 -22.02
N ARG A 45 2.34 7.14 -22.50
CA ARG A 45 2.52 8.37 -23.27
C ARG A 45 2.75 8.08 -24.73
N PHE A 46 1.93 8.68 -25.58
CA PHE A 46 1.96 8.51 -27.03
C PHE A 46 2.39 9.81 -27.70
N TYR A 47 3.22 9.71 -28.73
CA TYR A 47 3.43 10.78 -29.69
C TYR A 47 2.28 10.77 -30.72
N ASP A 48 1.39 11.76 -30.63
CA ASP A 48 0.18 11.83 -31.44
C ASP A 48 -0.04 13.26 -31.97
N PRO A 49 0.61 13.62 -33.10
CA PRO A 49 0.51 14.96 -33.68
C PRO A 49 -0.89 15.34 -34.17
N GLY A 50 -1.75 14.35 -34.39
CA GLY A 50 -3.13 14.57 -34.82
C GLY A 50 -4.15 14.61 -33.68
N PHE A 51 -3.74 14.29 -32.44
CA PHE A 51 -4.65 14.02 -31.31
C PHE A 51 -5.73 12.99 -31.64
N THR A 52 -5.44 12.09 -32.58
CA THR A 52 -6.38 11.07 -33.07
C THR A 52 -6.74 10.04 -32.00
N LEU A 53 -5.87 9.81 -31.01
CA LEU A 53 -6.18 8.94 -29.88
C LEU A 53 -7.37 9.45 -29.07
N LEU A 54 -7.60 10.78 -29.00
CA LEU A 54 -8.69 11.34 -28.20
C LEU A 54 -10.08 10.95 -28.72
N ASP A 55 -10.18 10.63 -30.00
CA ASP A 55 -11.41 10.17 -30.65
C ASP A 55 -11.54 8.63 -30.63
N ASP A 56 -10.53 7.91 -30.12
CA ASP A 56 -10.51 6.45 -30.11
C ASP A 56 -11.21 5.89 -28.86
N GLU A 57 -12.28 5.13 -29.05
CA GLU A 57 -12.98 4.41 -27.97
C GLU A 57 -12.06 3.43 -27.23
N PHE A 58 -10.95 3.00 -27.86
CA PHE A 58 -9.95 2.15 -27.25
C PHE A 58 -9.43 2.72 -25.92
N ILE A 59 -9.26 4.04 -25.82
CA ILE A 59 -8.76 4.71 -24.60
C ILE A 59 -9.86 5.40 -23.78
N ALA A 60 -11.13 5.05 -24.01
CA ALA A 60 -12.23 5.61 -23.25
C ALA A 60 -12.10 5.33 -21.74
N VAL A 61 -12.59 6.27 -20.93
CA VAL A 61 -12.64 6.10 -19.48
C VAL A 61 -13.45 4.84 -19.14
N GLY A 62 -12.86 3.97 -18.32
CA GLY A 62 -13.41 2.67 -17.93
C GLY A 62 -12.91 1.49 -18.77
N SER A 63 -12.18 1.71 -19.87
CA SER A 63 -11.51 0.63 -20.61
C SER A 63 -10.55 -0.13 -19.69
N GLU A 64 -10.62 -1.46 -19.70
CA GLU A 64 -9.75 -2.33 -18.89
C GLU A 64 -8.37 -2.41 -19.53
N VAL A 65 -7.32 -2.15 -18.76
CA VAL A 65 -5.92 -2.17 -19.22
C VAL A 65 -5.14 -3.23 -18.45
N GLU A 66 -4.41 -4.06 -19.18
CA GLU A 66 -3.45 -5.02 -18.62
C GLU A 66 -2.06 -4.65 -19.10
N ILE A 67 -1.11 -4.52 -18.17
CA ILE A 67 0.27 -4.17 -18.47
C ILE A 67 1.19 -5.25 -17.90
N ALA A 68 1.97 -5.85 -18.80
CA ALA A 68 3.00 -6.80 -18.46
C ALA A 68 4.38 -6.27 -18.90
N PHE A 69 5.39 -6.51 -18.07
CA PHE A 69 6.78 -6.21 -18.38
C PHE A 69 7.59 -7.50 -18.38
N GLY A 70 8.72 -7.52 -19.09
CA GLY A 70 9.49 -8.73 -19.26
C GLY A 70 10.81 -8.56 -19.99
N TRP A 71 11.48 -9.69 -20.17
CA TRP A 71 12.73 -9.82 -20.92
C TRP A 71 12.56 -10.92 -21.97
N GLY A 72 12.90 -10.60 -23.21
CA GLY A 72 12.67 -11.49 -24.35
C GLY A 72 11.20 -11.92 -24.44
N ASN A 73 10.94 -13.21 -24.31
CA ASN A 73 9.60 -13.80 -24.39
C ASN A 73 8.92 -14.00 -23.02
N SER A 74 9.61 -13.75 -21.90
CA SER A 74 9.06 -13.95 -20.57
C SER A 74 8.48 -12.63 -20.05
N LYS A 75 7.16 -12.55 -19.91
CA LYS A 75 6.46 -11.38 -19.41
C LYS A 75 5.64 -11.73 -18.16
N THR A 76 5.58 -10.80 -17.22
CA THR A 76 4.78 -10.90 -16.00
C THR A 76 3.80 -9.74 -15.99
N THR A 77 2.51 -10.02 -15.82
CA THR A 77 1.49 -8.99 -15.60
C THR A 77 1.78 -8.29 -14.28
N VAL A 78 2.10 -7.01 -14.37
CA VAL A 78 2.37 -6.16 -13.21
C VAL A 78 1.07 -5.50 -12.74
N MET A 79 0.20 -5.11 -13.67
CA MET A 79 -1.02 -4.36 -13.33
C MET A 79 -2.20 -4.73 -14.21
N ARG A 80 -3.38 -4.74 -13.58
CA ARG A 80 -4.69 -4.69 -14.24
C ARG A 80 -5.45 -3.50 -13.68
N GLY A 81 -5.89 -2.59 -14.54
CA GLY A 81 -6.61 -1.40 -14.13
C GLY A 81 -7.60 -0.91 -15.16
N GLU A 82 -8.06 0.31 -14.96
CA GLU A 82 -9.05 0.98 -15.80
C GLU A 82 -8.51 2.36 -16.18
N VAL A 83 -8.73 2.79 -17.43
CA VAL A 83 -8.45 4.18 -17.81
C VAL A 83 -9.34 5.09 -16.96
N THR A 84 -8.73 6.02 -16.24
CA THR A 84 -9.44 7.00 -15.41
C THR A 84 -9.36 8.41 -15.97
N GLY A 85 -8.42 8.66 -16.88
CA GLY A 85 -8.31 9.95 -17.55
C GLY A 85 -7.31 9.93 -18.70
N VAL A 86 -7.35 11.02 -19.46
CA VAL A 86 -6.44 11.30 -20.55
C VAL A 86 -5.98 12.73 -20.40
N GLN A 87 -4.70 12.97 -20.63
CA GLN A 87 -4.08 14.29 -20.69
C GLN A 87 -3.49 14.48 -22.09
N ALA A 88 -3.64 15.68 -22.64
CA ALA A 88 -3.01 16.06 -23.91
C ALA A 88 -2.14 17.30 -23.69
N GLU A 89 -0.93 17.28 -24.25
CA GLU A 89 -0.02 18.41 -24.23
C GLU A 89 0.43 18.73 -25.67
N ALA A 90 0.31 20.00 -26.04
CA ALA A 90 0.86 20.53 -27.29
C ALA A 90 1.83 21.65 -26.95
N SER A 91 3.11 21.51 -27.33
CA SER A 91 4.07 22.58 -27.15
C SER A 91 5.01 22.71 -28.35
N ARG A 92 5.48 23.94 -28.59
CA ARG A 92 6.37 24.25 -29.72
C ARG A 92 7.71 23.50 -29.67
N LEU A 93 8.11 23.00 -28.50
CA LEU A 93 9.40 22.34 -28.26
C LEU A 93 9.28 20.91 -27.71
N GLY A 94 8.17 20.57 -27.04
CA GLY A 94 7.92 19.25 -26.44
C GLY A 94 7.05 18.33 -27.32
N GLY A 95 6.60 18.79 -28.48
CA GLY A 95 5.81 17.98 -29.40
C GLY A 95 4.32 17.94 -29.04
N PHE A 96 3.63 16.95 -29.61
CA PHE A 96 2.22 16.67 -29.42
C PHE A 96 2.10 15.31 -28.73
N GLU A 97 1.74 15.32 -27.45
CA GLU A 97 1.69 14.12 -26.62
C GLU A 97 0.30 13.89 -26.06
N VAL A 98 -0.11 12.62 -26.02
CA VAL A 98 -1.29 12.14 -25.31
C VAL A 98 -0.84 11.16 -24.24
N GLU A 99 -1.20 11.43 -22.98
CA GLU A 99 -0.98 10.54 -21.85
C GLU A 99 -2.30 9.91 -21.42
N VAL A 100 -2.41 8.59 -21.58
CA VAL A 100 -3.51 7.80 -21.06
C VAL A 100 -3.11 7.29 -19.69
N PHE A 101 -3.87 7.61 -18.66
CA PHE A 101 -3.58 7.20 -17.30
C PHE A 101 -4.78 6.57 -16.62
N GLY A 102 -4.49 5.73 -15.64
CA GLY A 102 -5.51 4.91 -15.02
C GLY A 102 -5.07 4.36 -13.68
N LEU A 103 -6.04 3.75 -13.01
CA LEU A 103 -5.88 3.18 -11.68
C LEU A 103 -6.38 1.75 -11.68
N ASP A 104 -5.84 0.90 -10.80
CA ASP A 104 -6.44 -0.40 -10.54
C ASP A 104 -7.86 -0.27 -9.95
N LYS A 105 -8.62 -1.37 -9.87
CA LYS A 105 -9.99 -1.35 -9.35
C LYS A 105 -10.11 -0.91 -7.87
N MET A 106 -9.01 -0.77 -7.13
CA MET A 106 -9.03 -0.22 -5.77
C MET A 106 -9.58 1.22 -5.74
N HIS A 107 -9.39 2.00 -6.81
CA HIS A 107 -9.90 3.37 -6.88
C HIS A 107 -11.43 3.43 -6.70
N ARG A 108 -12.15 2.35 -7.02
CA ARG A 108 -13.60 2.25 -6.82
C ARG A 108 -13.99 2.25 -5.33
N THR A 109 -13.14 1.70 -4.46
CA THR A 109 -13.33 1.68 -2.99
C THR A 109 -13.15 3.05 -2.33
N MET A 110 -12.54 4.00 -3.05
CA MET A 110 -12.29 5.37 -2.57
C MET A 110 -13.44 6.33 -2.87
N ARG A 111 -14.47 5.89 -3.59
CA ARG A 111 -15.60 6.73 -4.02
C ARG A 111 -16.84 6.45 -3.19
N GLY A 112 -17.50 7.53 -2.76
CA GLY A 112 -18.76 7.46 -2.02
C GLY A 112 -18.56 6.98 -0.59
N THR A 113 -19.16 7.71 0.35
CA THR A 113 -19.20 7.30 1.74
C THR A 113 -20.34 6.33 1.98
N LYS A 114 -20.14 5.37 2.88
CA LYS A 114 -21.11 4.33 3.20
C LYS A 114 -21.35 4.29 4.71
N SER A 115 -22.59 3.95 5.07
CA SER A 115 -22.96 3.64 6.45
C SER A 115 -23.49 2.20 6.49
N ARG A 116 -22.71 1.29 7.06
CA ARG A 116 -22.98 -0.16 7.07
C ARG A 116 -22.65 -0.74 8.44
N THR A 117 -23.40 -1.78 8.81
CA THR A 117 -23.15 -2.56 10.02
C THR A 117 -22.73 -3.97 9.62
N PHE A 118 -21.65 -4.45 10.23
CA PHE A 118 -21.17 -5.82 10.08
C PHE A 118 -21.28 -6.51 11.43
N GLN A 119 -22.28 -7.38 11.56
CA GLN A 119 -22.53 -8.15 12.78
C GLN A 119 -21.86 -9.52 12.66
N ASN A 120 -21.20 -9.97 13.73
CA ASN A 120 -20.55 -11.29 13.83
C ASN A 120 -19.60 -11.60 12.66
N GLN A 121 -18.81 -10.60 12.22
CA GLN A 121 -17.87 -10.74 11.10
C GLN A 121 -16.46 -10.37 11.53
N SER A 122 -15.47 -11.12 11.05
CA SER A 122 -14.06 -10.77 11.23
C SER A 122 -13.63 -9.67 10.26
N ASP A 123 -12.48 -9.03 10.52
CA ASP A 123 -11.89 -8.08 9.57
C ASP A 123 -11.63 -8.71 8.18
N ALA A 124 -11.27 -10.01 8.15
CA ALA A 124 -11.11 -10.76 6.91
C ALA A 124 -12.43 -10.92 6.14
N ASP A 125 -13.55 -11.19 6.82
CA ASP A 125 -14.86 -11.33 6.17
C ASP A 125 -15.33 -10.01 5.58
N VAL A 126 -15.15 -8.93 6.33
CA VAL A 126 -15.41 -7.56 5.87
C VAL A 126 -14.56 -7.24 4.65
N ALA A 127 -13.26 -7.53 4.68
CA ALA A 127 -12.36 -7.28 3.56
C ALA A 127 -12.73 -8.10 2.32
N ARG A 128 -13.14 -9.37 2.46
CA ARG A 128 -13.65 -10.21 1.35
C ARG A 128 -14.91 -9.62 0.74
N LYS A 129 -15.82 -9.12 1.57
CA LYS A 129 -17.05 -8.47 1.11
C LYS A 129 -16.75 -7.21 0.33
N ILE A 130 -15.85 -6.36 0.82
CA ILE A 130 -15.44 -5.13 0.12
C ILE A 130 -14.73 -5.46 -1.20
N ALA A 131 -13.85 -6.47 -1.23
CA ALA A 131 -13.22 -6.92 -2.46
C ALA A 131 -14.27 -7.32 -3.53
N SER A 132 -15.26 -8.11 -3.12
CA SER A 132 -16.33 -8.58 -3.99
C SER A 132 -17.19 -7.42 -4.51
N ASP A 133 -17.60 -6.50 -3.63
CA ASP A 133 -18.36 -5.28 -3.99
C ASP A 133 -17.59 -4.41 -5.02
N ALA A 134 -16.24 -4.43 -4.97
CA ALA A 134 -15.38 -3.67 -5.87
C ALA A 134 -14.99 -4.43 -7.16
N GLY A 135 -15.41 -5.69 -7.32
CA GLY A 135 -15.03 -6.54 -8.46
C GLY A 135 -13.56 -7.00 -8.43
N LEU A 136 -12.99 -7.12 -7.23
CA LEU A 136 -11.63 -7.62 -6.97
C LEU A 136 -11.68 -9.07 -6.45
N THR A 137 -10.67 -9.85 -6.79
CA THR A 137 -10.52 -11.21 -6.24
C THR A 137 -9.90 -11.12 -4.83
N PRO A 138 -10.50 -11.69 -3.78
CA PRO A 138 -9.93 -11.60 -2.44
C PRO A 138 -8.73 -12.54 -2.26
N ASP A 139 -7.60 -12.01 -1.77
CA ASP A 139 -6.45 -12.77 -1.27
C ASP A 139 -6.12 -12.29 0.16
N ILE A 140 -6.79 -12.88 1.15
CA ILE A 140 -6.95 -12.28 2.48
C ILE A 140 -6.55 -13.28 3.57
N ASP A 141 -5.58 -12.90 4.39
CA ASP A 141 -5.13 -13.69 5.54
C ASP A 141 -6.18 -13.67 6.66
N ALA A 142 -6.14 -14.65 7.56
CA ALA A 142 -7.03 -14.69 8.72
C ALA A 142 -6.66 -13.60 9.73
N THR A 143 -7.63 -12.81 10.17
CA THR A 143 -7.43 -11.63 11.03
C THR A 143 -7.75 -11.85 12.51
N GLY A 144 -8.32 -13.01 12.86
CA GLY A 144 -8.81 -13.34 14.19
C GLY A 144 -10.31 -13.66 14.21
N GLY A 145 -10.90 -13.60 15.41
CA GLY A 145 -12.32 -13.90 15.64
C GLY A 145 -13.27 -12.83 15.10
N PRO A 146 -14.57 -13.15 15.04
CA PRO A 146 -15.59 -12.20 14.62
C PRO A 146 -15.74 -11.07 15.65
N HIS A 147 -16.02 -9.87 15.16
CA HIS A 147 -16.48 -8.76 15.97
C HIS A 147 -18.00 -8.87 16.13
N THR A 148 -18.51 -8.70 17.35
CA THR A 148 -19.96 -8.66 17.59
C THR A 148 -20.61 -7.60 16.71
N LEU A 149 -20.00 -6.42 16.63
CA LEU A 149 -20.49 -5.31 15.82
C LEU A 149 -19.34 -4.44 15.31
N LEU A 150 -19.30 -4.22 14.00
CA LEU A 150 -18.48 -3.19 13.38
C LEU A 150 -19.35 -2.21 12.62
N PHE A 151 -19.01 -0.93 12.74
CA PHE A 151 -19.68 0.13 12.02
C PHE A 151 -18.72 0.77 11.03
N GLN A 152 -19.17 0.83 9.78
CA GLN A 152 -18.67 1.78 8.81
C GLN A 152 -19.62 2.98 8.87
N VAL A 153 -19.14 4.17 9.24
CA VAL A 153 -20.01 5.34 9.47
C VAL A 153 -19.55 6.50 8.61
N GLY A 154 -20.30 6.77 7.54
CA GLY A 154 -20.02 7.89 6.64
C GLY A 154 -18.62 7.87 6.04
N GLU A 155 -17.97 6.72 5.93
CA GLU A 155 -16.60 6.56 5.43
C GLU A 155 -16.60 5.70 4.16
N THR A 156 -15.59 5.87 3.30
CA THR A 156 -15.44 5.03 2.11
C THR A 156 -14.98 3.62 2.50
N ASP A 157 -15.14 2.65 1.61
CA ASP A 157 -14.63 1.29 1.86
C ASP A 157 -13.11 1.28 2.03
N HIS A 158 -12.40 2.13 1.29
CA HIS A 158 -10.95 2.33 1.42
C HIS A 158 -10.55 2.82 2.81
N GLN A 159 -11.23 3.87 3.31
CA GLN A 159 -10.98 4.42 4.65
C GLN A 159 -11.21 3.35 5.73
N PHE A 160 -12.30 2.58 5.57
CA PHE A 160 -12.62 1.50 6.49
C PHE A 160 -11.56 0.40 6.47
N LEU A 161 -11.19 -0.11 5.28
CA LEU A 161 -10.11 -1.10 5.12
C LEU A 161 -8.80 -0.62 5.75
N ARG A 162 -8.40 0.63 5.49
CA ARG A 162 -7.18 1.22 6.06
C ARG A 162 -7.24 1.30 7.58
N LYS A 163 -8.38 1.72 8.16
CA LYS A 163 -8.60 1.75 9.61
C LYS A 163 -8.50 0.35 10.22
N ARG A 164 -9.13 -0.65 9.60
CA ARG A 164 -9.11 -2.03 10.08
C ARG A 164 -7.71 -2.65 9.96
N ALA A 165 -7.05 -2.51 8.81
CA ALA A 165 -5.68 -2.98 8.59
C ALA A 165 -4.69 -2.37 9.59
N ARG A 166 -4.79 -1.04 9.80
CA ARG A 166 -3.98 -0.31 10.80
C ARG A 166 -4.11 -0.89 12.19
N ARG A 167 -5.34 -1.15 12.61
CA ARG A 167 -5.66 -1.64 13.96
C ARG A 167 -5.00 -2.99 14.25
N ILE A 168 -4.93 -3.89 13.27
CA ILE A 168 -4.45 -5.27 13.48
C ILE A 168 -3.03 -5.53 12.93
N GLY A 169 -2.35 -4.50 12.43
CA GLY A 169 -0.98 -4.62 11.89
C GLY A 169 -0.94 -5.32 10.53
N PHE A 170 -2.03 -5.24 9.77
CA PHE A 170 -2.12 -5.68 8.39
C PHE A 170 -1.86 -4.51 7.46
N ASP A 171 -1.54 -4.84 6.22
CA ASP A 171 -1.47 -3.96 5.08
C ASP A 171 -2.42 -4.47 3.99
N PHE A 172 -2.74 -3.62 3.03
CA PHE A 172 -3.56 -4.00 1.90
C PHE A 172 -3.12 -3.29 0.63
N TRP A 173 -3.23 -3.97 -0.51
CA TRP A 173 -2.87 -3.46 -1.82
C TRP A 173 -3.60 -4.27 -2.89
N VAL A 174 -3.59 -3.78 -4.13
CA VAL A 174 -4.10 -4.54 -5.28
C VAL A 174 -2.95 -4.87 -6.21
N SER A 175 -2.87 -6.14 -6.61
CA SER A 175 -1.93 -6.62 -7.64
C SER A 175 -2.63 -7.70 -8.46
N ASP A 176 -2.48 -7.67 -9.78
CA ASP A 176 -3.13 -8.63 -10.71
C ASP A 176 -4.65 -8.82 -10.47
N GLY A 177 -5.36 -7.72 -10.16
CA GLY A 177 -6.81 -7.74 -9.89
C GLY A 177 -7.22 -8.42 -8.56
N LYS A 178 -6.25 -8.75 -7.70
CA LYS A 178 -6.48 -9.32 -6.37
C LYS A 178 -6.33 -8.25 -5.29
N LEU A 179 -7.28 -8.19 -4.35
CA LEU A 179 -7.12 -7.43 -3.12
C LEU A 179 -6.36 -8.28 -2.11
N HIS A 180 -5.12 -7.89 -1.84
CA HIS A 180 -4.34 -8.44 -0.75
C HIS A 180 -4.71 -7.72 0.55
N PHE A 181 -5.07 -8.46 1.60
CA PHE A 181 -5.23 -7.93 2.95
C PHE A 181 -4.51 -8.88 3.91
N LYS A 182 -3.26 -8.55 4.20
CA LYS A 182 -2.26 -9.49 4.75
C LYS A 182 -1.33 -8.79 5.73
N GLN A 183 -0.69 -9.57 6.60
CA GLN A 183 0.48 -9.07 7.31
C GLN A 183 1.64 -8.98 6.33
N SER A 184 2.47 -7.94 6.46
CA SER A 184 3.69 -7.78 5.65
C SER A 184 4.48 -9.11 5.57
N ASN A 185 4.61 -9.62 4.34
CA ASN A 185 4.59 -11.06 4.01
C ASN A 185 5.84 -11.85 4.43
N SER A 186 5.70 -13.15 4.67
CA SER A 186 6.74 -14.15 5.03
C SER A 186 7.50 -14.71 3.82
N ALA A 187 7.24 -14.21 2.61
CA ALA A 187 7.91 -14.68 1.40
C ALA A 187 9.42 -14.43 1.42
N SER A 188 10.18 -15.36 0.81
CA SER A 188 11.63 -15.22 0.66
C SER A 188 11.96 -13.92 -0.08
N PRO A 189 12.86 -13.08 0.46
CA PRO A 189 13.20 -11.82 -0.18
C PRO A 189 13.94 -12.07 -1.49
N LYS A 190 13.64 -11.26 -2.51
CA LYS A 190 14.49 -11.15 -3.71
C LYS A 190 15.77 -10.41 -3.35
N THR A 191 16.86 -10.69 -4.06
CA THR A 191 18.15 -10.03 -3.79
C THR A 191 18.45 -8.96 -4.84
N ALA A 192 18.81 -7.77 -4.37
CA ALA A 192 19.37 -6.68 -5.15
C ALA A 192 20.79 -6.39 -4.64
N THR A 193 21.79 -6.50 -5.50
CA THR A 193 23.20 -6.34 -5.16
C THR A 193 23.74 -5.06 -5.80
N TRP A 194 24.32 -4.19 -4.97
CA TRP A 194 24.94 -2.95 -5.42
C TRP A 194 26.01 -3.20 -6.48
N GLY A 195 25.92 -2.47 -7.59
CA GLY A 195 26.86 -2.57 -8.71
C GLY A 195 26.63 -3.77 -9.63
N GLU A 196 25.70 -4.67 -9.30
CA GLU A 196 25.27 -5.75 -10.18
C GLU A 196 23.93 -5.42 -10.83
N ASN A 197 22.85 -5.39 -10.05
CA ASN A 197 21.50 -5.04 -10.51
C ASN A 197 20.88 -3.88 -9.74
N LEU A 198 21.56 -3.30 -8.75
CA LEU A 198 21.15 -2.11 -7.99
C LEU A 198 22.12 -0.95 -8.27
N PHE A 199 21.59 0.14 -8.82
CA PHE A 199 22.43 1.26 -9.31
C PHE A 199 22.12 2.60 -8.65
N ARG A 200 20.95 2.74 -8.03
CA ARG A 200 20.66 3.88 -7.15
C ARG A 200 20.22 3.37 -5.80
N PHE A 201 20.74 4.00 -4.75
CA PHE A 201 20.33 3.73 -3.39
C PHE A 201 20.44 5.01 -2.56
N LYS A 202 19.36 5.34 -1.85
CA LYS A 202 19.31 6.47 -0.93
C LYS A 202 18.54 6.05 0.31
N ALA A 203 19.20 6.03 1.46
CA ALA A 203 18.56 5.81 2.74
C ALA A 203 18.48 7.12 3.53
N ARG A 204 17.35 7.33 4.18
CA ARG A 204 17.13 8.35 5.21
C ARG A 204 16.54 7.67 6.42
N MET A 205 16.99 8.08 7.59
CA MET A 205 16.33 7.71 8.84
C MET A 205 16.08 8.89 9.76
N SER A 206 15.14 8.73 10.68
CA SER A 206 14.84 9.63 11.78
C SER A 206 14.37 8.81 12.98
N ALA A 207 15.05 8.94 14.11
CA ALA A 207 14.63 8.32 15.36
C ALA A 207 13.86 9.29 16.29
N ALA A 208 13.50 10.49 15.78
CA ALA A 208 12.87 11.54 16.58
C ALA A 208 11.47 11.17 17.11
N GLY A 209 10.70 10.41 16.33
CA GLY A 209 9.35 9.96 16.71
C GLY A 209 9.33 8.61 17.44
N GLN A 210 10.49 8.09 17.86
CA GLN A 210 10.60 6.74 18.38
C GLN A 210 10.06 6.63 19.82
N VAL A 211 9.20 5.64 20.05
CA VAL A 211 8.69 5.29 21.39
C VAL A 211 9.13 3.89 21.80
N ASN A 212 9.26 3.65 23.10
CA ASN A 212 9.74 2.37 23.63
C ASN A 212 8.64 1.32 23.65
N LYS A 213 7.48 1.75 24.14
CA LYS A 213 6.28 0.94 24.29
C LYS A 213 5.07 1.76 23.88
N VAL A 214 4.13 1.11 23.20
CA VAL A 214 2.77 1.61 23.05
C VAL A 214 1.89 0.85 24.04
N THR A 215 1.15 1.57 24.86
CA THR A 215 0.14 1.01 25.75
C THR A 215 -1.24 1.34 25.20
N VAL A 216 -2.04 0.31 24.95
CA VAL A 216 -3.44 0.47 24.57
C VAL A 216 -4.30 0.21 25.78
N ARG A 217 -5.25 1.11 26.04
CA ARG A 217 -6.22 0.98 27.12
C ARG A 217 -7.62 0.82 26.54
N GLY A 218 -8.34 -0.15 27.08
CA GLY A 218 -9.76 -0.38 26.88
C GLY A 218 -10.47 -0.55 28.23
N TRP A 219 -11.78 -0.77 28.16
CA TRP A 219 -12.62 -0.99 29.32
C TRP A 219 -13.52 -2.19 29.07
N ASP A 220 -13.59 -3.11 30.03
CA ASP A 220 -14.53 -4.21 30.03
C ASP A 220 -15.78 -3.77 30.80
N ASP A 221 -16.88 -3.56 30.07
CA ASP A 221 -18.15 -3.13 30.64
C ASP A 221 -18.79 -4.19 31.56
N ALA A 222 -18.55 -5.48 31.30
CA ALA A 222 -19.13 -6.58 32.07
C ALA A 222 -18.42 -6.76 33.41
N THR A 223 -17.09 -6.69 33.42
CA THR A 223 -16.30 -6.85 34.65
C THR A 223 -15.93 -5.54 35.34
N GLN A 224 -16.22 -4.39 34.71
CA GLN A 224 -15.88 -3.03 35.15
C GLN A 224 -14.38 -2.87 35.44
N LYS A 225 -13.55 -3.44 34.57
CA LYS A 225 -12.08 -3.41 34.71
C LYS A 225 -11.42 -2.81 33.48
N ALA A 226 -10.30 -2.15 33.71
CA ALA A 226 -9.44 -1.70 32.63
C ALA A 226 -8.81 -2.89 31.91
N ILE A 227 -8.87 -2.88 30.58
CA ILE A 227 -8.09 -3.77 29.72
C ILE A 227 -6.84 -3.01 29.30
N VAL A 228 -5.67 -3.60 29.52
CA VAL A 228 -4.39 -2.97 29.17
C VAL A 228 -3.56 -3.91 28.31
N GLY A 229 -3.26 -3.46 27.10
CA GLY A 229 -2.34 -4.14 26.18
C GLY A 229 -1.06 -3.35 26.03
N ASN A 230 0.06 -4.05 25.89
CA ASN A 230 1.37 -3.42 25.66
C ASN A 230 2.01 -3.97 24.40
N GLY A 231 2.49 -3.05 23.56
CA GLY A 231 3.26 -3.33 22.36
C GLY A 231 4.67 -2.79 22.54
N THR A 232 5.62 -3.69 22.74
CA THR A 232 7.06 -3.39 22.69
C THR A 232 7.60 -3.74 21.30
N ALA A 233 8.83 -3.30 21.00
CA ALA A 233 9.47 -3.59 19.72
C ALA A 233 9.40 -5.09 19.36
N ASN A 234 9.03 -5.38 18.13
CA ASN A 234 8.96 -6.72 17.54
C ASN A 234 10.20 -6.90 16.64
N PRO A 235 10.85 -8.08 16.55
CA PRO A 235 11.92 -8.38 15.58
C PRO A 235 11.60 -8.11 14.09
N LEU A 236 10.37 -7.70 13.76
CA LEU A 236 9.90 -7.31 12.43
C LEU A 236 10.10 -5.80 12.15
N GLU A 237 11.21 -5.23 12.62
CA GLU A 237 11.66 -3.89 12.21
C GLU A 237 11.66 -3.79 10.68
N PRO A 238 11.37 -2.60 10.09
CA PRO A 238 11.19 -2.46 8.63
C PRO A 238 12.43 -2.89 7.84
N THR A 239 13.55 -3.05 8.54
CA THR A 239 14.76 -3.62 7.99
C THR A 239 15.59 -4.38 9.03
N THR A 240 16.41 -5.30 8.53
CA THR A 240 17.49 -5.93 9.31
C THR A 240 18.80 -5.12 9.26
N ALA A 241 18.84 -4.01 8.52
CA ALA A 241 20.03 -3.17 8.35
C ALA A 241 20.33 -2.37 9.62
N THR A 242 21.57 -2.47 10.12
CA THR A 242 21.95 -1.85 11.40
C THR A 242 22.00 -0.33 11.35
N PHE A 243 22.09 0.25 10.15
CA PHE A 243 21.91 1.69 9.94
C PHE A 243 20.63 2.20 10.61
N TYR A 244 19.53 1.42 10.60
CA TYR A 244 18.29 1.78 11.25
C TYR A 244 18.19 1.29 12.70
N THR A 245 18.43 0.01 12.92
CA THR A 245 18.22 -0.61 14.24
C THR A 245 19.12 -0.02 15.33
N ASP A 246 20.36 0.36 14.99
CA ASP A 246 21.28 0.99 15.95
C ASP A 246 20.77 2.36 16.40
N ALA A 247 20.20 3.16 15.50
CA ALA A 247 19.70 4.47 15.91
C ALA A 247 18.42 4.38 16.73
N LEU A 248 17.59 3.35 16.53
CA LEU A 248 16.46 3.09 17.42
C LEU A 248 16.94 2.73 18.83
N ALA A 249 18.00 1.93 18.94
CA ALA A 249 18.63 1.61 20.22
C ALA A 249 19.28 2.84 20.87
N ASP A 250 19.97 3.68 20.09
CA ASP A 250 20.54 4.94 20.54
C ASP A 250 19.47 5.93 20.99
N ALA A 251 18.36 6.07 20.27
CA ALA A 251 17.28 6.98 20.62
C ALA A 251 16.68 6.63 22.00
N LYS A 252 16.49 5.34 22.28
CA LYS A 252 16.04 4.85 23.58
C LYS A 252 16.96 5.28 24.73
N THR A 253 18.27 5.33 24.51
CA THR A 253 19.25 5.66 25.54
C THR A 253 19.55 7.16 25.63
N LYS A 254 19.61 7.85 24.48
CA LYS A 254 20.07 9.25 24.35
C LYS A 254 18.94 10.28 24.39
N PHE A 255 17.74 9.94 23.93
CA PHE A 255 16.57 10.84 23.98
C PHE A 255 15.69 10.60 25.22
N GLY A 256 15.98 9.53 25.96
CA GLY A 256 15.20 9.10 27.12
C GLY A 256 14.08 8.14 26.76
N SER A 257 13.61 7.41 27.78
CA SER A 257 12.57 6.40 27.59
C SER A 257 11.17 7.04 27.62
N VAL A 258 10.55 7.19 26.45
CA VAL A 258 9.15 7.62 26.31
C VAL A 258 8.25 6.44 25.91
N ASP A 259 7.11 6.34 26.58
CA ASP A 259 6.01 5.42 26.23
C ASP A 259 4.84 6.22 25.66
N ALA A 260 4.17 5.67 24.64
CA ALA A 260 2.92 6.22 24.10
C ALA A 260 1.72 5.50 24.72
N THR A 261 0.66 6.24 25.04
CA THR A 261 -0.64 5.65 25.44
C THR A 261 -1.69 5.99 24.40
N ILE A 262 -2.43 4.99 23.96
CA ILE A 262 -3.52 5.11 23.00
C ILE A 262 -4.80 4.58 23.65
N THR A 263 -5.85 5.38 23.65
CA THR A 263 -7.21 4.91 23.93
C THR A 263 -7.80 4.46 22.61
N ALA A 264 -8.26 3.21 22.55
CA ALA A 264 -8.88 2.66 21.34
C ALA A 264 -10.40 2.51 21.57
N ASP A 265 -11.19 2.88 20.55
CA ASP A 265 -12.65 2.98 20.65
C ASP A 265 -13.36 1.64 20.90
N SER A 266 -12.68 0.51 20.72
CA SER A 266 -13.18 -0.82 21.07
C SER A 266 -12.03 -1.80 21.27
N ILE A 267 -11.94 -2.39 22.45
CA ILE A 267 -10.99 -3.45 22.82
C ILE A 267 -11.79 -4.58 23.46
N THR A 268 -11.75 -5.77 22.87
CA THR A 268 -12.57 -6.89 23.34
C THR A 268 -11.97 -7.56 24.56
N ASP A 269 -10.65 -7.73 24.56
CA ASP A 269 -9.91 -8.44 25.59
C ASP A 269 -8.44 -8.02 25.57
N GLN A 270 -7.65 -8.61 26.48
CA GLN A 270 -6.23 -8.32 26.59
C GLN A 270 -5.44 -8.72 25.32
N SER A 271 -5.79 -9.82 24.66
CA SER A 271 -5.11 -10.26 23.43
C SER A 271 -5.31 -9.26 22.29
N ASP A 272 -6.53 -8.76 22.15
CA ASP A 272 -6.87 -7.70 21.21
C ASP A 272 -6.11 -6.41 21.53
N ALA A 273 -6.09 -5.98 22.79
CA ALA A 273 -5.32 -4.82 23.23
C ALA A 273 -3.82 -4.92 22.88
N GLU A 274 -3.22 -6.09 23.09
CA GLU A 274 -1.81 -6.36 22.78
C GLU A 274 -1.55 -6.35 21.27
N LYS A 275 -2.45 -6.91 20.45
CA LYS A 275 -2.35 -6.87 18.98
C LYS A 275 -2.38 -5.43 18.46
N VAL A 276 -3.34 -4.64 18.95
CA VAL A 276 -3.47 -3.23 18.58
C VAL A 276 -2.23 -2.44 19.00
N ALA A 277 -1.74 -2.65 20.21
CA ALA A 277 -0.54 -1.99 20.70
C ALA A 277 0.70 -2.33 19.87
N LYS A 278 0.88 -3.61 19.51
CA LYS A 278 1.98 -4.06 18.62
C LYS A 278 1.88 -3.44 17.23
N ALA A 279 0.67 -3.37 16.66
CA ALA A 279 0.44 -2.76 15.35
C ALA A 279 0.82 -1.27 15.32
N TYR A 280 0.37 -0.49 16.31
CA TYR A 280 0.76 0.92 16.43
C TYR A 280 2.27 1.09 16.63
N ARG A 281 2.87 0.27 17.49
CA ARG A 281 4.32 0.30 17.74
C ARG A 281 5.12 0.00 16.48
N GLN A 282 4.70 -0.98 15.68
CA GLN A 282 5.31 -1.32 14.40
C GLN A 282 5.21 -0.16 13.41
N ARG A 283 4.03 0.45 13.26
CA ARG A 283 3.83 1.60 12.34
C ARG A 283 4.67 2.81 12.72
N MET A 284 4.80 3.10 14.02
CA MET A 284 5.72 4.15 14.48
C MET A 284 7.17 3.83 14.10
N SER A 285 7.60 2.57 14.24
CA SER A 285 8.93 2.12 13.80
C SER A 285 9.14 2.27 12.30
N THR A 286 8.15 2.01 11.45
CA THR A 286 8.34 2.07 10.00
C THR A 286 8.37 3.50 9.44
N SER A 287 7.76 4.47 10.13
CA SER A 287 7.75 5.88 9.72
C SER A 287 9.13 6.55 9.72
N GLY A 288 10.04 6.07 10.57
CA GLY A 288 11.36 6.66 10.74
C GLY A 288 12.38 6.24 9.67
N LEU A 289 12.08 5.28 8.80
CA LEU A 289 12.97 4.81 7.74
C LEU A 289 12.37 5.09 6.37
N VAL A 290 13.16 5.69 5.47
CA VAL A 290 12.82 5.80 4.06
C VAL A 290 14.01 5.40 3.22
N VAL A 291 13.87 4.35 2.42
CA VAL A 291 14.86 3.96 1.41
C VAL A 291 14.27 4.12 0.03
N ARG A 292 15.06 4.62 -0.91
CA ARG A 292 14.75 4.64 -2.34
C ARG A 292 15.85 3.94 -3.09
N GLY A 293 15.50 3.16 -4.09
CA GLY A 293 16.48 2.59 -4.99
C GLY A 293 15.96 2.34 -6.39
N GLU A 294 16.88 1.99 -7.27
CA GLU A 294 16.64 1.69 -8.68
C GLU A 294 17.44 0.45 -9.04
N VAL A 295 16.74 -0.57 -9.52
CA VAL A 295 17.31 -1.82 -10.02
C VAL A 295 17.05 -1.98 -11.52
N ASP A 296 17.77 -2.90 -12.15
CA ASP A 296 17.37 -3.44 -13.45
C ASP A 296 15.90 -3.89 -13.40
N GLY A 297 15.17 -3.69 -14.49
CA GLY A 297 13.75 -3.98 -14.54
C GLY A 297 13.41 -5.41 -14.10
N ASP A 298 12.69 -5.55 -12.99
CA ASP A 298 12.27 -6.82 -12.40
C ASP A 298 10.75 -6.78 -12.18
N PRO A 299 9.95 -7.33 -13.12
CA PRO A 299 8.50 -7.23 -13.08
C PRO A 299 7.85 -8.10 -11.99
N SER A 300 8.66 -8.78 -11.16
CA SER A 300 8.18 -9.56 -10.03
C SER A 300 8.48 -8.90 -8.68
N LEU A 301 9.05 -7.70 -8.68
CA LEU A 301 8.97 -6.79 -7.54
C LEU A 301 7.62 -6.08 -7.58
N GLY A 302 6.90 -6.08 -6.45
CA GLY A 302 5.62 -5.40 -6.30
C GLY A 302 5.46 -4.85 -4.89
N ALA A 303 4.37 -4.11 -4.67
CA ALA A 303 4.05 -3.56 -3.34
C ALA A 303 3.84 -4.69 -2.31
N GLY A 304 4.33 -4.50 -1.08
CA GLY A 304 4.26 -5.50 -0.02
C GLY A 304 5.33 -6.60 -0.07
N SER A 305 6.13 -6.66 -1.14
CA SER A 305 7.23 -7.64 -1.26
C SER A 305 8.44 -7.28 -0.39
N LYS A 306 9.26 -8.29 -0.06
CA LYS A 306 10.55 -8.11 0.62
C LYS A 306 11.71 -8.09 -0.39
N LEU A 307 12.64 -7.17 -0.18
CA LEU A 307 13.88 -7.03 -0.97
C LEU A 307 15.10 -7.06 -0.03
N SER A 308 15.96 -8.05 -0.22
CA SER A 308 17.27 -8.13 0.40
C SER A 308 18.26 -7.30 -0.41
N ILE A 309 18.88 -6.31 0.23
CA ILE A 309 19.87 -5.44 -0.39
C ILE A 309 21.26 -5.87 0.10
N ALA A 310 22.17 -6.10 -0.86
CA ALA A 310 23.55 -6.52 -0.63
C ALA A 310 24.54 -5.53 -1.27
N GLY A 311 25.82 -5.61 -0.88
CA GLY A 311 26.91 -4.84 -1.50
C GLY A 311 27.07 -3.39 -1.01
N LEU A 312 26.29 -2.94 -0.02
CA LEU A 312 26.35 -1.59 0.55
C LEU A 312 27.05 -1.53 1.93
N GLY A 313 27.89 -2.51 2.23
CA GLY A 313 28.50 -2.70 3.55
C GLY A 313 27.52 -3.20 4.61
N SER A 314 28.04 -3.48 5.81
CA SER A 314 27.28 -4.17 6.87
C SER A 314 26.12 -3.36 7.46
N ARG A 315 26.19 -2.02 7.38
CA ARG A 315 25.17 -1.15 7.98
C ARG A 315 23.93 -0.95 7.11
N LEU A 316 24.09 -0.88 5.79
CA LEU A 316 23.00 -0.59 4.85
C LEU A 316 22.49 -1.86 4.15
N SER A 317 23.28 -2.92 4.10
CA SER A 317 22.81 -4.22 3.61
C SER A 317 21.82 -4.82 4.60
N GLY A 318 20.72 -5.38 4.09
CA GLY A 318 19.64 -5.91 4.91
C GLY A 318 18.37 -6.17 4.10
N THR A 319 17.38 -6.78 4.73
CA THR A 319 16.06 -6.96 4.10
C THR A 319 15.22 -5.71 4.33
N TYR A 320 14.43 -5.30 3.34
CA TYR A 320 13.50 -4.18 3.40
C TYR A 320 12.14 -4.60 2.86
N ILE A 321 11.07 -3.97 3.35
CA ILE A 321 9.72 -4.14 2.81
C ILE A 321 9.43 -3.00 1.83
N LEU A 322 8.96 -3.35 0.62
CA LEU A 322 8.65 -2.38 -0.43
C LEU A 322 7.25 -1.81 -0.22
N ASN A 323 7.18 -0.49 -0.03
CA ASN A 323 5.92 0.24 0.10
C ASN A 323 5.33 0.60 -1.27
N SER A 324 6.19 1.05 -2.19
CA SER A 324 5.83 1.25 -3.59
C SER A 324 6.92 0.76 -4.53
N VAL A 325 6.49 0.31 -5.69
CA VAL A 325 7.36 -0.17 -6.77
C VAL A 325 6.88 0.46 -8.07
N GLU A 326 7.80 1.05 -8.81
CA GLU A 326 7.55 1.70 -10.08
C GLU A 326 8.35 1.00 -11.18
N HIS A 327 7.66 0.50 -12.19
CA HIS A 327 8.23 -0.08 -13.40
C HIS A 327 8.15 0.95 -14.52
N VAL A 328 9.28 1.24 -15.17
CA VAL A 328 9.36 2.25 -16.24
C VAL A 328 10.10 1.70 -17.43
N LEU A 329 9.46 1.73 -18.59
CA LEU A 329 10.08 1.42 -19.88
C LEU A 329 9.70 2.51 -20.89
N GLY A 330 10.71 3.16 -21.45
CA GLY A 330 10.53 4.18 -22.48
C GLY A 330 11.38 3.91 -23.71
N THR A 331 11.03 4.54 -24.83
CA THR A 331 11.73 4.37 -26.10
C THR A 331 13.19 4.79 -25.99
N GLY A 332 14.11 3.87 -26.28
CA GLY A 332 15.55 4.10 -26.17
C GLY A 332 16.08 4.22 -24.74
N GLN A 333 15.28 3.91 -23.72
CA GLN A 333 15.66 3.91 -22.31
C GLN A 333 15.71 2.48 -21.77
N PRO A 334 16.57 2.18 -20.78
CA PRO A 334 16.54 0.88 -20.11
C PRO A 334 15.24 0.68 -19.34
N TYR A 335 14.78 -0.57 -19.25
CA TYR A 335 13.74 -0.94 -18.30
C TYR A 335 14.31 -0.89 -16.89
N VAL A 336 13.73 -0.02 -16.05
CA VAL A 336 14.12 0.12 -14.65
C VAL A 336 12.95 -0.15 -13.73
N THR A 337 13.24 -0.74 -12.57
CA THR A 337 12.30 -0.84 -11.46
C THR A 337 12.81 0.01 -10.31
N ARG A 338 12.07 1.03 -9.94
CA ARG A 338 12.33 1.87 -8.78
C ARG A 338 11.50 1.40 -7.61
N PHE A 339 12.04 1.52 -6.41
CA PHE A 339 11.31 1.15 -5.20
C PHE A 339 11.46 2.19 -4.10
N VAL A 340 10.44 2.25 -3.26
CA VAL A 340 10.44 3.02 -2.02
C VAL A 340 10.10 2.09 -0.87
N THR A 341 10.91 2.13 0.16
CA THR A 341 10.61 1.52 1.46
C THR A 341 10.23 2.66 2.40
N SER A 342 9.11 2.51 3.07
CA SER A 342 8.65 3.37 4.16
C SER A 342 7.63 2.58 4.97
N GLY A 343 7.12 3.18 6.04
CA GLY A 343 5.82 2.74 6.54
C GLY A 343 4.75 2.80 5.45
N PRO A 344 3.63 2.08 5.62
CA PRO A 344 2.46 2.08 4.71
C PRO A 344 1.76 3.45 4.58
N GLU A 345 2.34 4.50 5.17
CA GLU A 345 1.84 5.86 5.17
C GLU A 345 2.76 6.71 4.30
N PRO A 346 2.21 7.46 3.32
CA PRO A 346 3.03 8.34 2.49
C PRO A 346 3.68 9.40 3.37
N VAL A 347 5.01 9.47 3.30
CA VAL A 347 5.80 10.33 4.19
C VAL A 347 5.68 11.79 3.75
N ARG A 348 4.85 12.60 4.42
CA ARG A 348 4.96 14.07 4.37
C ARG A 348 5.85 14.56 5.51
N LEU A 349 6.43 15.76 5.35
CA LEU A 349 7.23 16.39 6.42
C LEU A 349 6.39 16.64 7.68
N SER A 350 5.10 16.95 7.53
CA SER A 350 4.13 17.02 8.64
C SER A 350 3.99 15.69 9.36
N ASP A 351 3.97 14.58 8.64
CA ASP A 351 3.75 13.23 9.18
C ASP A 351 5.00 12.70 9.90
N LEU A 352 6.17 13.29 9.63
CA LEU A 352 7.44 13.03 10.31
C LEU A 352 7.61 13.85 11.61
N ILE A 353 6.84 14.92 11.77
CA ILE A 353 6.93 15.88 12.90
C ILE A 353 5.73 15.71 13.84
N ALA A 354 4.56 15.34 13.30
CA ALA A 354 3.33 15.16 14.07
C ALA A 354 3.18 13.70 14.50
N GLY A 355 3.25 13.45 15.81
CA GLY A 355 2.63 12.26 16.38
C GLY A 355 1.13 12.29 16.11
N ALA A 356 0.63 11.26 15.41
CA ALA A 356 -0.77 10.85 15.36
C ALA A 356 -1.79 11.74 14.63
N VAL A 357 -1.50 12.22 13.41
CA VAL A 357 -2.54 12.74 12.51
C VAL A 357 -2.26 12.30 11.08
N ASP A 358 -3.24 11.74 10.36
CA ASP A 358 -3.02 11.32 8.98
C ASP A 358 -3.21 12.46 7.96
N ALA A 359 -2.65 12.25 6.76
CA ALA A 359 -2.55 13.20 5.65
C ALA A 359 -3.89 13.76 5.12
N SER A 360 -5.03 13.37 5.72
CA SER A 360 -6.37 13.88 5.40
C SER A 360 -6.89 14.94 6.38
N GLY A 361 -6.21 15.18 7.50
CA GLY A 361 -6.65 16.16 8.50
C GLY A 361 -8.02 15.86 9.14
N GLN A 362 -8.60 14.69 8.89
CA GLN A 362 -9.85 14.28 9.51
C GLN A 362 -9.58 13.24 10.59
N VAL A 363 -9.52 13.72 11.83
CA VAL A 363 -10.08 12.96 12.94
C VAL A 363 -11.58 12.94 12.69
N ARG A 364 -12.10 11.91 12.01
CA ARG A 364 -13.51 11.51 12.23
C ARG A 364 -13.58 10.64 13.49
N SER A 365 -12.99 11.12 14.57
CA SER A 365 -13.54 10.91 15.91
C SER A 365 -14.35 12.17 16.22
N GLY A 366 -15.45 12.29 15.50
CA GLY A 366 -16.53 13.19 15.88
C GLY A 366 -17.68 12.28 16.27
N LEU A 367 -17.95 12.19 17.56
CA LEU A 367 -19.24 11.73 18.06
C LEU A 367 -20.31 12.61 17.40
N GLU A 368 -20.86 12.16 16.28
CA GLU A 368 -22.07 12.75 15.71
C GLU A 368 -23.25 12.20 16.52
N LEU A 369 -23.92 13.07 17.28
CA LEU A 369 -25.17 12.72 17.92
C LEU A 369 -26.17 12.32 16.82
N THR A 370 -26.60 11.06 16.85
CA THR A 370 -27.60 10.54 15.94
C THR A 370 -28.88 10.21 16.70
N VAL A 371 -30.02 10.30 16.01
CA VAL A 371 -31.31 9.85 16.54
C VAL A 371 -31.54 8.41 16.13
N GLY A 372 -31.90 7.55 17.09
CA GLY A 372 -32.23 6.15 16.84
C GLY A 372 -33.66 5.84 17.29
N VAL A 373 -34.40 5.06 16.50
CA VAL A 373 -35.68 4.48 16.92
C VAL A 373 -35.39 3.18 17.64
N VAL A 374 -35.87 3.04 18.88
CA VAL A 374 -35.76 1.79 19.64
C VAL A 374 -36.66 0.74 18.99
N THR A 375 -36.05 -0.32 18.45
CA THR A 375 -36.77 -1.41 17.76
C THR A 375 -37.03 -2.61 18.67
N ASN A 376 -36.17 -2.85 19.67
CA ASN A 376 -36.29 -3.94 20.65
C ASN A 376 -35.52 -3.58 21.93
N ASN A 377 -35.91 -4.15 23.07
CA ASN A 377 -35.25 -3.99 24.37
C ASN A 377 -34.78 -5.33 25.00
N ASN A 378 -34.82 -6.43 24.23
CA ASN A 378 -34.26 -7.70 24.68
C ASN A 378 -32.75 -7.69 24.51
N ASP A 379 -32.04 -7.68 25.63
CA ASP A 379 -30.59 -7.74 25.70
C ASP A 379 -30.14 -9.20 25.82
N PRO A 380 -29.46 -9.78 24.81
CA PRO A 380 -29.01 -11.17 24.85
C PRO A 380 -27.96 -11.44 25.94
N ASP A 381 -27.33 -10.40 26.49
CA ASP A 381 -26.33 -10.53 27.56
C ASP A 381 -26.96 -10.47 28.97
N LYS A 382 -28.29 -10.31 29.06
CA LYS A 382 -29.06 -10.45 30.32
C LYS A 382 -29.75 -11.80 30.38
N ALA A 383 -29.10 -12.76 31.05
CA ALA A 383 -29.76 -13.94 31.62
C ALA A 383 -30.05 -13.70 33.11
#